data_AF-A0A8J3FIT2-F1
#
_entry.id   AF-A0A8J3FIT2-F1
#
_cell.length_a   1.000
_cell.length_b   1.000
_cell.length_c   1.000
_cell.angle_alpha   90.00
_cell.angle_beta   90.00
_cell.angle_gamma   90.00
#
_symmetry.space_group_name_H-M   'P 1'
#
loop_
_entity.id
_entity.type
_entity.pdbx_description
1 polymer ?
#
loop_
_entity_poly.entity_id
_entity_poly.type
_entity_poly.pdbx_seq_one_letter_code
_entity_poly.pdbx_strand_id
1 'polypeptide(L)'
;MGATSVDNISGDDPKQLNEVIAKIVEAIDVEGIYLNKGTSRNLFRYRINIIMGRSLKVDVEHIMPVINSVFLDYEDFGYRVFTFSHAQSELLHGNLYFLNNCHKKYLVYKTTQNISIWNYPKEEPPKLFEKIKQDFKRDMSRMKSFKKGIQFFRAQRSLSQSAFMMHQTFEQGYRILERFICGKTKICHSIKNHQTYVLNSLNELQGMFLPESDAETGLLDLLEDAYSSARYSHSYKITDRELDQLSQKLGSFIKEIKSLFNEELSVFMETIVHDNVNPSSEHPLEEPTNNHESDYLVRKLEFDNPFEMLCMAKSLMVLSVTCLQDDVAPPIQMNGFHCDIMEVLHLAIELLPLKETSP
;
A
#
# COMPACT_ATOMS: atom_id res chain seq x y z
N MET A 1 12.36 25.74 -17.10
CA MET A 1 11.28 25.61 -18.10
C MET A 1 11.73 24.63 -19.16
N GLY A 2 11.63 23.35 -18.85
CA GLY A 2 11.87 22.25 -19.77
C GLY A 2 10.94 21.15 -19.29
N ALA A 3 9.90 20.90 -20.06
CA ALA A 3 8.89 19.88 -19.84
C ALA A 3 8.46 19.42 -21.22
N THR A 4 8.42 18.12 -21.43
CA THR A 4 7.86 17.55 -22.66
C THR A 4 6.56 16.86 -22.29
N SER A 5 5.45 17.38 -22.81
CA SER A 5 4.28 16.54 -23.06
C SER A 5 4.77 15.37 -23.89
N VAL A 6 4.58 14.16 -23.39
CA VAL A 6 4.90 12.97 -24.19
C VAL A 6 3.70 12.80 -25.11
N ASP A 7 3.89 12.92 -26.42
CA ASP A 7 2.85 12.77 -27.44
C ASP A 7 2.37 11.30 -27.57
N ASN A 8 1.94 10.71 -26.45
CA ASN A 8 1.10 9.52 -26.40
C ASN A 8 -0.39 9.92 -26.37
N ILE A 9 -0.71 11.16 -26.78
CA ILE A 9 -2.05 11.70 -26.75
C ILE A 9 -2.91 10.95 -27.78
N SER A 10 -3.86 10.16 -27.30
CA SER A 10 -4.79 9.44 -28.17
C SER A 10 -5.92 10.38 -28.61
N GLY A 11 -6.56 10.10 -29.75
CA GLY A 11 -7.73 10.88 -30.20
C GLY A 11 -8.95 10.82 -29.27
N ASP A 12 -8.90 10.00 -28.21
CA ASP A 12 -9.96 9.79 -27.21
C ASP A 12 -9.61 10.42 -25.84
N ASP A 13 -8.53 11.21 -25.78
CA ASP A 13 -8.07 11.87 -24.57
C ASP A 13 -8.97 13.04 -24.18
N PRO A 14 -9.14 13.31 -22.87
CA PRO A 14 -10.02 14.37 -22.41
C PRO A 14 -9.47 15.74 -22.80
N LYS A 15 -10.34 16.61 -23.33
CA LYS A 15 -9.98 17.95 -23.84
C LYS A 15 -9.23 18.83 -22.83
N GLN A 16 -9.48 18.60 -21.54
CA GLN A 16 -8.91 19.36 -20.42
C GLN A 16 -7.56 18.80 -19.92
N LEU A 17 -7.08 17.67 -20.47
CA LEU A 17 -5.89 16.95 -19.94
C LEU A 17 -4.66 17.86 -19.80
N ASN A 18 -4.33 18.61 -20.85
CA ASN A 18 -3.14 19.48 -20.85
C ASN A 18 -3.26 20.63 -19.83
N GLU A 19 -4.47 21.14 -19.62
CA GLU A 19 -4.73 22.19 -18.62
C GLU A 19 -4.55 21.66 -17.19
N VAL A 20 -5.10 20.46 -16.93
CA VAL A 20 -4.96 19.78 -15.63
C VAL A 20 -3.49 19.48 -15.34
N ILE A 21 -2.75 18.93 -16.32
CA ILE A 21 -1.31 18.67 -16.20
C ILE A 21 -0.53 19.95 -15.88
N ALA A 22 -0.82 21.05 -16.58
CA ALA A 22 -0.16 22.33 -16.35
C ALA A 22 -0.36 22.83 -14.91
N LYS A 23 -1.60 22.78 -14.40
CA LYS A 23 -1.93 23.15 -13.02
C LYS A 23 -1.22 22.26 -11.98
N ILE A 24 -1.12 20.95 -12.23
CA ILE A 24 -0.40 20.03 -11.33
C ILE A 24 1.09 20.38 -11.27
N VAL A 25 1.73 20.58 -12.43
CA VAL A 25 3.18 20.83 -12.54
C VAL A 25 3.55 22.22 -12.00
N GLU A 26 2.63 23.18 -12.05
CA GLU A 26 2.80 24.47 -11.38
C GLU A 26 2.67 24.35 -9.85
N ALA A 27 1.79 23.46 -9.37
CA ALA A 27 1.51 23.28 -7.96
C ALA A 27 2.58 22.49 -7.20
N ILE A 28 3.17 21.46 -7.81
CA ILE A 28 4.10 20.54 -7.14
C ILE A 28 5.25 20.09 -8.06
N ASP A 29 6.33 19.61 -7.44
CA ASP A 29 7.43 18.94 -8.16
C ASP A 29 6.99 17.53 -8.61
N VAL A 30 7.06 17.28 -9.92
CA VAL A 30 6.54 16.06 -10.57
C VAL A 30 7.63 15.41 -11.41
N GLU A 31 7.85 14.12 -11.18
CA GLU A 31 8.70 13.29 -12.02
C GLU A 31 7.95 12.86 -13.30
N GLY A 32 6.74 12.34 -13.14
CA GLY A 32 5.93 11.84 -14.24
C GLY A 32 4.45 11.76 -13.91
N ILE A 33 3.63 11.84 -14.95
CA ILE A 33 2.17 11.72 -14.86
C ILE A 33 1.68 10.67 -15.83
N TYR A 34 0.82 9.78 -15.35
CA TYR A 34 0.21 8.72 -16.14
C TYR A 34 -1.31 8.87 -16.16
N LEU A 35 -1.90 8.77 -17.35
CA LEU A 35 -3.35 8.81 -17.55
C LEU A 35 -3.88 7.40 -17.81
N ASN A 36 -4.80 6.93 -16.96
CA ASN A 36 -5.55 5.70 -17.24
C ASN A 36 -7.03 6.02 -17.44
N LYS A 37 -7.66 5.32 -18.38
CA LYS A 37 -9.12 5.35 -18.56
C LYS A 37 -9.77 4.38 -17.57
N GLY A 38 -10.81 4.83 -16.91
CA GLY A 38 -11.65 4.00 -16.04
C GLY A 38 -12.41 2.95 -16.84
N THR A 39 -12.75 1.86 -16.17
CA THR A 39 -13.64 0.82 -16.67
C THR A 39 -15.00 0.91 -15.97
N SER A 40 -15.94 0.03 -16.31
CA SER A 40 -17.24 -0.07 -15.63
C SER A 40 -17.15 -0.39 -14.12
N ARG A 41 -15.94 -0.62 -13.61
CA ARG A 41 -15.64 -0.96 -12.21
C ARG A 41 -15.06 0.20 -11.43
N ASN A 42 -14.76 1.32 -12.09
CA ASN A 42 -14.17 2.49 -11.46
C ASN A 42 -15.24 3.57 -11.34
N LEU A 43 -15.15 4.36 -10.26
CA LEU A 43 -15.98 5.56 -10.08
C LEU A 43 -15.50 6.74 -10.93
N PHE A 44 -14.26 6.69 -11.41
CA PHE A 44 -13.66 7.72 -12.24
C PHE A 44 -13.75 7.34 -13.72
N ARG A 45 -13.91 8.36 -14.58
CA ARG A 45 -13.79 8.19 -16.03
C ARG A 45 -12.33 8.16 -16.47
N TYR A 46 -11.51 9.03 -15.87
CA TYR A 46 -10.06 9.05 -16.05
C TYR A 46 -9.37 9.11 -14.68
N ARG A 47 -8.21 8.48 -14.54
CA ARG A 47 -7.36 8.62 -13.35
C ARG A 47 -5.98 9.12 -13.74
N ILE A 48 -5.57 10.18 -13.05
CA ILE A 48 -4.22 10.74 -13.13
C ILE A 48 -3.37 10.16 -12.00
N ASN A 49 -2.32 9.41 -12.32
CA ASN A 49 -1.31 8.99 -11.36
C ASN A 49 -0.13 9.94 -11.42
N ILE A 50 0.11 10.63 -10.33
CA ILE A 50 1.15 11.65 -10.21
C ILE A 50 2.29 11.04 -9.40
N ILE A 51 3.46 10.93 -10.03
CA ILE A 51 4.70 10.55 -9.36
C ILE A 51 5.44 11.83 -9.02
N MET A 52 5.53 12.15 -7.73
CA MET A 52 6.24 13.33 -7.24
C MET A 52 7.73 13.25 -7.55
N GLY A 53 8.37 14.39 -7.75
CA GLY A 53 9.83 14.48 -7.81
C GLY A 53 10.49 14.06 -6.49
N ARG A 54 11.82 13.88 -6.52
CA ARG A 54 12.61 13.39 -5.37
C ARG A 54 12.88 14.43 -4.27
N SER A 55 12.22 15.59 -4.30
CA SER A 55 12.43 16.64 -3.31
C SER A 55 12.11 16.13 -1.89
N LEU A 56 13.14 16.03 -1.05
CA LEU A 56 13.13 15.41 0.30
C LEU A 56 12.27 16.15 1.35
N LYS A 57 11.53 17.19 0.98
CA LYS A 57 10.98 18.18 1.95
C LYS A 57 9.47 18.23 2.07
N VAL A 58 8.71 17.45 1.28
CA VAL A 58 7.26 17.60 1.26
C VAL A 58 6.59 16.23 1.37
N ASP A 59 5.88 16.04 2.49
CA ASP A 59 5.02 14.88 2.68
C ASP A 59 3.76 15.03 1.80
N VAL A 60 3.25 13.91 1.29
CA VAL A 60 2.06 13.85 0.44
C VAL A 60 0.88 14.54 1.12
N GLU A 61 0.73 14.38 2.43
CA GLU A 61 -0.38 14.96 3.19
C GLU A 61 -0.41 16.49 3.14
N HIS A 62 0.75 17.14 3.02
CA HIS A 62 0.85 18.60 2.93
C HIS A 62 0.47 19.15 1.54
N ILE A 63 0.60 18.34 0.49
CA ILE A 63 0.22 18.74 -0.88
C ILE A 63 -1.21 18.36 -1.23
N MET A 64 -1.84 17.44 -0.50
CA MET A 64 -3.21 17.00 -0.78
C MET A 64 -4.21 18.15 -0.90
N PRO A 65 -4.21 19.20 -0.05
CA PRO A 65 -5.13 20.33 -0.21
C PRO A 65 -4.94 21.09 -1.52
N VAL A 66 -3.68 21.26 -1.94
CA VAL A 66 -3.33 21.94 -3.19
C VAL A 66 -3.78 21.11 -4.38
N ILE A 67 -3.49 19.81 -4.39
CA ILE A 67 -3.93 18.92 -5.47
C ILE A 67 -5.44 18.81 -5.50
N ASN A 68 -6.12 18.66 -4.35
CA ASN A 68 -7.58 18.70 -4.28
C ASN A 68 -8.15 19.95 -4.98
N SER A 69 -7.57 21.13 -4.72
CA SER A 69 -8.01 22.37 -5.35
C SER A 69 -7.85 22.37 -6.87
N VAL A 70 -6.82 21.71 -7.40
CA VAL A 70 -6.64 21.56 -8.85
C VAL A 70 -7.78 20.75 -9.45
N PHE A 71 -8.21 19.67 -8.80
CA PHE A 71 -9.22 18.73 -9.32
C PHE A 71 -10.68 19.13 -9.05
N LEU A 72 -10.95 20.19 -8.26
CA LEU A 72 -12.32 20.65 -7.96
C LEU A 72 -13.14 20.95 -9.23
N ASP A 73 -12.50 21.49 -10.27
CA ASP A 73 -13.16 21.88 -11.52
C ASP A 73 -13.19 20.75 -12.57
N TYR A 74 -12.69 19.55 -12.24
CA TYR A 74 -12.46 18.45 -13.19
C TYR A 74 -13.04 17.12 -12.70
N GLU A 75 -14.37 17.07 -12.55
CA GLU A 75 -15.11 15.92 -12.01
C GLU A 75 -14.86 14.59 -12.77
N ASP A 76 -14.51 14.66 -14.06
CA ASP A 76 -14.18 13.48 -14.89
C ASP A 76 -12.88 12.77 -14.45
N PHE A 77 -12.04 13.45 -13.66
CA PHE A 77 -10.72 12.97 -13.26
C PHE A 77 -10.65 12.61 -11.77
N GLY A 78 -10.41 11.32 -11.50
CA GLY A 78 -9.81 10.90 -10.24
C GLY A 78 -8.29 11.10 -10.26
N TYR A 79 -7.66 11.10 -9.09
CA TYR A 79 -6.21 11.18 -9.03
C TYR A 79 -5.61 10.34 -7.88
N ARG A 80 -4.33 9.99 -8.05
CA ARG A 80 -3.49 9.36 -7.02
C ARG A 80 -2.11 10.00 -7.05
N VAL A 81 -1.56 10.26 -5.87
CA VAL A 81 -0.22 10.84 -5.72
C VAL A 81 0.68 9.86 -4.99
N PHE A 82 1.87 9.63 -5.53
CA PHE A 82 2.88 8.78 -4.92
C PHE A 82 4.23 9.48 -4.90
N THR A 83 5.01 9.25 -3.85
CA THR A 83 6.43 9.63 -3.87
C THR A 83 7.18 8.76 -4.86
N PHE A 84 8.22 9.32 -5.50
CA PHE A 84 9.08 8.56 -6.41
C PHE A 84 9.59 7.27 -5.75
N SER A 85 10.13 7.37 -4.53
CA SER A 85 10.75 6.25 -3.83
C SER A 85 9.76 5.12 -3.55
N HIS A 86 8.53 5.45 -3.15
CA HIS A 86 7.48 4.45 -2.91
C HIS A 86 7.10 3.75 -4.22
N ALA A 87 6.77 4.52 -5.26
CA ALA A 87 6.33 3.97 -6.52
C ALA A 87 7.41 3.13 -7.21
N GLN A 88 8.66 3.60 -7.19
CA GLN A 88 9.81 2.87 -7.72
C GLN A 88 10.06 1.56 -6.96
N SER A 89 9.97 1.58 -5.63
CA SER A 89 10.11 0.38 -4.81
C SER A 89 9.00 -0.63 -5.10
N GLU A 90 7.73 -0.21 -5.06
CA GLU A 90 6.60 -1.10 -5.32
C GLU A 90 6.63 -1.67 -6.75
N LEU A 91 7.02 -0.86 -7.73
CA LEU A 91 7.21 -1.32 -9.11
C LEU A 91 8.25 -2.44 -9.20
N LEU A 92 9.43 -2.26 -8.59
CA LEU A 92 10.51 -3.28 -8.57
C LEU A 92 10.09 -4.56 -7.84
N HIS A 93 9.22 -4.45 -6.83
CA HIS A 93 8.67 -5.59 -6.12
C HIS A 93 7.49 -6.26 -6.86
N GLY A 94 7.14 -5.80 -8.07
CA GLY A 94 6.09 -6.40 -8.88
C GLY A 94 4.68 -6.02 -8.44
N ASN A 95 4.48 -4.84 -7.85
CA ASN A 95 3.14 -4.39 -7.52
C ASN A 95 2.31 -4.15 -8.79
N LEU A 96 1.24 -4.94 -8.94
CA LEU A 96 0.34 -4.89 -10.10
C LEU A 96 -0.24 -3.50 -10.36
N TYR A 97 -0.48 -2.69 -9.33
CA TYR A 97 -0.97 -1.33 -9.52
C TYR A 97 0.00 -0.54 -10.41
N PHE A 98 1.29 -0.48 -10.05
CA PHE A 98 2.26 0.31 -10.80
C PHE A 98 2.60 -0.33 -12.16
N LEU A 99 2.66 -1.66 -12.22
CA LEU A 99 2.88 -2.37 -13.49
C LEU A 99 1.77 -2.08 -14.52
N ASN A 100 0.52 -2.08 -14.08
CA ASN A 100 -0.63 -1.86 -14.95
C ASN A 100 -0.88 -0.39 -15.24
N ASN A 101 -0.61 0.50 -14.30
CA ASN A 101 -1.10 1.88 -14.36
C ASN A 101 -0.01 2.92 -14.63
N CYS A 102 1.26 2.60 -14.32
CA CYS A 102 2.41 3.48 -14.54
C CYS A 102 3.34 2.96 -15.66
N HIS A 103 2.76 2.29 -16.66
CA HIS A 103 3.46 1.85 -17.87
C HIS A 103 3.73 3.01 -18.83
N LYS A 104 4.81 2.93 -19.64
CA LYS A 104 5.20 3.98 -20.62
C LYS A 104 4.07 4.39 -21.57
N LYS A 105 3.19 3.45 -21.95
CA LYS A 105 2.05 3.72 -22.85
C LYS A 105 1.02 4.70 -22.28
N TYR A 106 1.00 4.87 -20.96
CA TYR A 106 0.09 5.77 -20.26
C TYR A 106 0.76 7.07 -19.82
N LEU A 107 2.08 7.22 -20.07
CA LEU A 107 2.84 8.40 -19.68
C LEU A 107 2.43 9.58 -20.55
N VAL A 108 1.89 10.63 -19.92
CA VAL A 108 1.42 11.87 -20.58
C VAL A 108 2.31 13.07 -20.26
N TYR A 109 3.07 13.00 -19.16
CA TYR A 109 4.05 14.02 -18.80
C TYR A 109 5.27 13.38 -18.18
N LYS A 110 6.46 13.89 -18.51
CA LYS A 110 7.72 13.56 -17.85
C LYS A 110 8.57 14.82 -17.71
N THR A 111 9.16 15.04 -16.55
CA THR A 111 10.10 16.15 -16.36
C THR A 111 11.38 15.92 -17.16
N THR A 112 11.93 16.97 -17.77
CA THR A 112 13.26 16.94 -18.41
C THR A 112 14.36 17.42 -17.47
N GLN A 113 13.99 17.86 -16.26
CA GLN A 113 14.91 18.50 -15.30
C GLN A 113 15.59 17.48 -14.38
N ASN A 114 15.08 16.25 -14.32
CA ASN A 114 15.52 15.24 -13.37
C ASN A 114 16.18 14.07 -14.10
N ILE A 115 17.36 13.64 -13.60
CA ILE A 115 18.16 12.52 -14.15
C ILE A 115 17.62 11.16 -13.63
N SER A 116 16.49 11.18 -12.91
CA SER A 116 15.98 10.01 -12.20
C SER A 116 15.53 8.94 -13.18
N ILE A 117 16.23 7.80 -13.13
CA ILE A 117 15.92 6.64 -13.97
C ILE A 117 14.72 5.92 -13.35
N TRP A 118 13.60 5.91 -14.07
CA TRP A 118 12.46 5.07 -13.77
C TRP A 118 12.77 3.63 -14.17
N ASN A 119 13.08 2.79 -13.19
CA ASN A 119 13.53 1.42 -13.44
C ASN A 119 12.35 0.45 -13.45
N TYR A 120 12.23 -0.33 -14.51
CA TYR A 120 11.34 -1.48 -14.53
C TYR A 120 12.02 -2.69 -13.86
N PRO A 121 11.24 -3.67 -13.37
CA PRO A 121 11.81 -4.92 -12.86
C PRO A 121 12.76 -5.56 -13.87
N LYS A 122 13.89 -6.06 -13.38
CA LYS A 122 14.90 -6.72 -14.22
C LYS A 122 14.49 -8.14 -14.58
N GLU A 123 13.61 -8.75 -13.80
CA GLU A 123 13.11 -10.10 -14.07
C GLU A 123 12.35 -10.15 -15.40
N GLU A 124 12.60 -11.21 -16.18
CA GLU A 124 11.83 -11.47 -17.40
C GLU A 124 10.33 -11.56 -17.08
N PRO A 125 9.45 -11.03 -17.95
CA PRO A 125 8.03 -10.94 -17.67
C PRO A 125 7.35 -12.24 -17.18
N PRO A 126 7.66 -13.44 -17.74
CA PRO A 126 7.08 -14.69 -17.24
C PRO A 126 7.50 -15.03 -15.81
N LYS A 127 8.74 -14.72 -15.42
CA LYS A 127 9.24 -14.95 -14.06
C LYS A 127 8.59 -13.98 -13.08
N LEU A 128 8.44 -12.71 -13.47
CA LEU A 128 7.75 -11.70 -12.69
C LEU A 128 6.29 -12.07 -12.46
N PHE A 129 5.58 -12.54 -13.50
CA PHE A 129 4.21 -13.02 -13.40
C PHE A 129 4.05 -14.15 -12.37
N GLU A 130 4.93 -15.16 -12.41
CA GLU A 130 4.87 -16.26 -11.43
C GLU A 130 5.22 -15.80 -10.01
N LYS A 131 6.17 -14.86 -9.84
CA LYS A 131 6.49 -14.24 -8.55
C LYS A 131 5.26 -13.54 -7.95
N ILE A 132 4.57 -12.73 -8.75
CA ILE A 132 3.35 -12.01 -8.33
C ILE A 132 2.26 -12.98 -7.87
N LYS A 133 2.04 -14.07 -8.59
CA LYS A 133 1.10 -15.14 -8.20
C LYS A 133 1.48 -15.81 -6.89
N GLN A 134 2.78 -16.09 -6.69
CA GLN A 134 3.27 -16.71 -5.47
C GLN A 134 3.11 -15.79 -4.26
N ASP A 135 3.40 -14.50 -4.42
CA ASP A 135 3.21 -13.49 -3.39
C ASP A 135 1.74 -13.37 -2.98
N PHE A 136 0.82 -13.28 -3.95
CA PHE A 136 -0.61 -13.28 -3.67
C PHE A 136 -1.07 -14.57 -2.98
N LYS A 137 -0.59 -15.73 -3.42
CA LYS A 137 -0.90 -17.01 -2.77
C LYS A 137 -0.43 -17.03 -1.30
N ARG A 138 0.73 -16.44 -1.00
CA ARG A 138 1.24 -16.30 0.36
C ARG A 138 0.33 -15.41 1.20
N ASP A 139 -0.09 -14.25 0.68
CA ASP A 139 -0.99 -13.35 1.39
C ASP A 139 -2.37 -13.97 1.64
N MET A 140 -2.93 -14.66 0.64
CA MET A 140 -4.18 -15.42 0.78
C MET A 140 -4.05 -16.59 1.78
N SER A 141 -2.86 -17.16 1.95
CA SER A 141 -2.62 -18.21 2.95
C SER A 141 -2.70 -17.68 4.39
N ARG A 142 -2.23 -16.44 4.62
CA ARG A 142 -2.34 -15.76 5.92
C ARG A 142 -3.81 -15.52 6.27
N MET A 143 -4.58 -14.99 5.33
CA MET A 143 -6.03 -14.81 5.48
C MET A 143 -6.75 -16.15 5.73
N LYS A 144 -6.33 -17.24 5.08
CA LYS A 144 -6.86 -18.59 5.34
C LYS A 144 -6.60 -19.06 6.78
N SER A 145 -5.47 -18.71 7.38
CA SER A 145 -5.17 -19.05 8.79
C SER A 145 -6.10 -18.34 9.76
N PHE A 146 -6.37 -17.04 9.57
CA PHE A 146 -7.37 -16.33 10.38
C PHE A 146 -8.76 -16.94 10.22
N LYS A 147 -9.15 -17.29 8.99
CA LYS A 147 -10.42 -17.98 8.73
C LYS A 147 -10.56 -19.33 9.46
N LYS A 148 -9.47 -20.09 9.60
CA LYS A 148 -9.47 -21.30 10.45
C LYS A 148 -9.68 -20.96 11.93
N GLY A 149 -9.10 -19.86 12.40
CA GLY A 149 -9.31 -19.33 13.75
C GLY A 149 -10.78 -19.04 14.03
N ILE A 150 -11.51 -18.43 13.08
CA ILE A 150 -12.96 -18.19 13.19
C ILE A 150 -13.71 -19.49 13.52
N GLN A 151 -13.46 -20.55 12.74
CA GLN A 151 -14.10 -21.85 12.91
C GLN A 151 -13.74 -22.52 14.23
N PHE A 152 -12.46 -22.44 14.62
CA PHE A 152 -11.95 -23.00 15.87
C PHE A 152 -12.62 -22.39 17.10
N PHE A 153 -12.62 -21.05 17.22
CA PHE A 153 -13.22 -20.37 18.37
C PHE A 153 -14.75 -20.53 18.39
N ARG A 154 -15.39 -20.56 17.22
CA ARG A 154 -16.83 -20.83 17.14
C ARG A 154 -17.19 -22.22 17.66
N ALA A 155 -16.40 -23.25 17.31
CA ALA A 155 -16.60 -24.61 17.81
C ALA A 155 -16.45 -24.71 19.34
N GLN A 156 -15.63 -23.85 19.94
CA GLN A 156 -15.45 -23.73 21.40
C GLN A 156 -16.52 -22.84 22.08
N ARG A 157 -17.49 -22.31 21.33
CA ARG A 157 -18.48 -21.32 21.81
C ARG A 157 -17.86 -19.98 22.26
N SER A 158 -16.62 -19.73 21.87
CA SER A 158 -15.90 -18.48 22.09
C SER A 158 -16.22 -17.49 20.98
N LEU A 159 -17.47 -16.99 20.95
CA LEU A 159 -18.00 -16.20 19.84
C LEU A 159 -17.27 -14.85 19.69
N SER A 160 -16.88 -14.21 20.79
CA SER A 160 -16.12 -12.95 20.77
C SER A 160 -14.76 -13.11 20.10
N GLN A 161 -14.03 -14.19 20.41
CA GLN A 161 -12.76 -14.51 19.77
C GLN A 161 -12.96 -14.89 18.29
N SER A 162 -14.08 -15.55 17.96
CA SER A 162 -14.44 -15.82 16.57
C SER A 162 -14.67 -14.53 15.77
N ALA A 163 -15.37 -13.55 16.35
CA ALA A 163 -15.57 -12.23 15.76
C ALA A 163 -14.27 -11.43 15.63
N PHE A 164 -13.37 -11.50 16.61
CA PHE A 164 -12.03 -10.91 16.50
C PHE A 164 -11.25 -11.48 15.30
N MET A 165 -11.27 -12.81 15.13
CA MET A 165 -10.64 -13.45 13.96
C MET A 165 -11.32 -13.06 12.64
N MET A 166 -12.64 -12.81 12.67
CA MET A 166 -13.39 -12.30 11.52
C MET A 166 -12.90 -10.90 11.12
N HIS A 167 -12.79 -9.98 12.09
CA HIS A 167 -12.26 -8.64 11.85
C HIS A 167 -10.85 -8.70 11.24
N GLN A 168 -9.94 -9.46 11.84
CA GLN A 168 -8.58 -9.65 11.31
C GLN A 168 -8.59 -10.21 9.88
N THR A 169 -9.54 -11.09 9.55
CA THR A 169 -9.63 -11.64 8.19
C THR A 169 -10.09 -10.57 7.18
N PHE A 170 -11.07 -9.73 7.54
CA PHE A 170 -11.49 -8.60 6.70
C PHE A 170 -10.38 -7.57 6.52
N GLU A 171 -9.73 -7.13 7.62
CA GLU A 171 -8.61 -6.19 7.58
C GLU A 171 -7.51 -6.67 6.62
N GLN A 172 -7.11 -7.94 6.73
CA GLN A 172 -6.09 -8.49 5.84
C GLN A 172 -6.56 -8.59 4.38
N GLY A 173 -7.85 -8.89 4.14
CA GLY A 173 -8.43 -8.85 2.81
C GLY A 173 -8.39 -7.46 2.18
N TYR A 174 -8.72 -6.42 2.94
CA TYR A 174 -8.59 -5.04 2.49
C TYR A 174 -7.14 -4.66 2.21
N ARG A 175 -6.20 -4.98 3.10
CA ARG A 175 -4.77 -4.67 2.87
C ARG A 175 -4.22 -5.31 1.60
N ILE A 176 -4.66 -6.54 1.30
CA ILE A 176 -4.35 -7.22 0.04
C ILE A 176 -4.93 -6.44 -1.15
N LEU A 177 -6.22 -6.10 -1.09
CA LEU A 177 -6.92 -5.38 -2.15
C LEU A 177 -6.32 -3.98 -2.42
N GLU A 178 -6.05 -3.22 -1.37
CA GLU A 178 -5.44 -1.89 -1.42
C GLU A 178 -4.07 -1.91 -2.09
N ARG A 179 -3.28 -2.96 -1.87
CA ARG A 179 -1.94 -3.06 -2.44
C ARG A 179 -1.98 -3.06 -3.97
N PHE A 180 -2.85 -3.87 -4.58
CA PHE A 180 -2.90 -4.01 -6.04
C PHE A 180 -3.95 -3.12 -6.73
N ILE A 181 -4.94 -2.58 -6.02
CA ILE A 181 -5.93 -1.64 -6.60
C ILE A 181 -5.64 -0.17 -6.28
N CYS A 182 -4.96 0.13 -5.18
CA CYS A 182 -4.67 1.51 -4.77
C CYS A 182 -3.16 1.84 -4.80
N GLY A 183 -2.29 0.85 -5.01
CA GLY A 183 -0.84 1.04 -5.03
C GLY A 183 -0.20 1.30 -3.66
N LYS A 184 -1.00 1.43 -2.60
CA LYS A 184 -0.57 1.62 -1.22
C LYS A 184 -1.65 1.13 -0.26
N THR A 185 -1.22 0.45 0.79
CA THR A 185 -2.06 0.03 1.92
C THR A 185 -2.31 1.18 2.88
N LYS A 186 -3.55 1.31 3.36
CA LYS A 186 -3.90 2.28 4.40
C LYS A 186 -3.41 1.79 5.77
N ILE A 187 -2.78 2.67 6.53
CA ILE A 187 -2.34 2.37 7.89
C ILE A 187 -3.49 2.69 8.86
N CYS A 188 -4.35 1.71 9.09
CA CYS A 188 -5.37 1.74 10.14
C CYS A 188 -5.77 0.30 10.49
N HIS A 189 -6.64 0.15 11.48
CA HIS A 189 -7.29 -1.14 11.78
C HIS A 189 -8.78 -1.15 11.45
N SER A 190 -9.39 0.04 11.29
CA SER A 190 -10.82 0.14 11.01
C SER A 190 -11.15 -0.36 9.60
N ILE A 191 -12.04 -1.33 9.55
CA ILE A 191 -12.62 -1.88 8.32
C ILE A 191 -13.38 -0.77 7.55
N LYS A 192 -14.10 0.11 8.26
CA LYS A 192 -14.80 1.25 7.64
C LYS A 192 -13.84 2.16 6.87
N ASN A 193 -12.69 2.44 7.47
CA ASN A 193 -11.66 3.29 6.87
C ASN A 193 -10.98 2.62 5.67
N HIS A 194 -10.71 1.32 5.75
CA HIS A 194 -10.22 0.53 4.62
C HIS A 194 -11.21 0.52 3.46
N GLN A 195 -12.49 0.26 3.73
CA GLN A 195 -13.54 0.24 2.71
C GLN A 195 -13.67 1.58 2.01
N THR A 196 -13.75 2.68 2.77
CA THR A 196 -13.82 4.04 2.22
C THR A 196 -12.64 4.34 1.30
N TYR A 197 -11.43 3.93 1.71
CA TYR A 197 -10.23 4.15 0.92
C TYR A 197 -10.23 3.39 -0.41
N VAL A 198 -10.67 2.13 -0.38
CA VAL A 198 -10.80 1.27 -1.55
C VAL A 198 -11.89 1.76 -2.50
N LEU A 199 -13.03 2.23 -1.98
CA LEU A 199 -14.15 2.74 -2.78
C LEU A 199 -13.76 3.95 -3.64
N ASN A 200 -12.73 4.71 -3.25
CA ASN A 200 -12.19 5.78 -4.11
C ASN A 200 -11.55 5.27 -5.42
N SER A 201 -11.23 3.97 -5.52
CA SER A 201 -10.64 3.34 -6.71
C SER A 201 -11.59 2.40 -7.44
N LEU A 202 -12.56 1.81 -6.75
CA LEU A 202 -13.41 0.75 -7.29
C LEU A 202 -14.85 0.83 -6.80
N ASN A 203 -15.78 0.39 -7.65
CA ASN A 203 -17.19 0.25 -7.32
C ASN A 203 -17.39 -0.80 -6.24
N GLU A 204 -18.42 -0.62 -5.44
CA GLU A 204 -18.73 -1.48 -4.31
C GLU A 204 -18.73 -2.97 -4.67
N LEU A 205 -18.11 -3.77 -3.80
CA LEU A 205 -18.07 -5.22 -3.87
C LEU A 205 -19.19 -5.81 -3.00
N GLN A 206 -19.73 -6.97 -3.39
CA GLN A 206 -20.77 -7.68 -2.64
C GLN A 206 -20.35 -7.99 -1.19
N GLY A 207 -19.05 -8.24 -0.97
CA GLY A 207 -18.46 -8.47 0.33
C GLY A 207 -18.26 -7.22 1.21
N MET A 208 -18.50 -6.01 0.71
CA MET A 208 -18.39 -4.74 1.44
C MET A 208 -19.69 -4.39 2.17
N PHE A 209 -19.58 -3.62 3.25
CA PHE A 209 -20.72 -3.23 4.09
C PHE A 209 -21.41 -1.98 3.53
N LEU A 210 -22.71 -2.08 3.29
CA LEU A 210 -23.59 -1.02 2.79
C LEU A 210 -23.89 0.01 3.88
N PRO A 211 -23.43 1.27 3.73
CA PRO A 211 -23.72 2.34 4.69
C PRO A 211 -25.22 2.65 4.81
N GLU A 212 -26.01 2.41 3.77
CA GLU A 212 -27.46 2.68 3.72
C GLU A 212 -28.29 1.59 4.41
N SER A 213 -27.68 0.47 4.82
CA SER A 213 -28.34 -0.63 5.50
C SER A 213 -28.01 -0.61 6.99
N ASP A 214 -29.01 -0.32 7.83
CA ASP A 214 -28.86 -0.38 9.29
C ASP A 214 -28.36 -1.76 9.76
N ALA A 215 -28.84 -2.83 9.10
CA ALA A 215 -28.41 -4.19 9.42
C ALA A 215 -26.94 -4.44 9.08
N GLU A 216 -26.44 -3.90 7.97
CA GLU A 216 -25.02 -4.07 7.62
C GLU A 216 -24.11 -3.16 8.44
N THR A 217 -24.58 -1.96 8.76
CA THR A 217 -23.88 -1.03 9.65
C THR A 217 -23.73 -1.64 11.05
N GLY A 218 -24.80 -2.22 11.61
CA GLY A 218 -24.73 -2.92 12.89
C GLY A 218 -23.76 -4.11 12.88
N LEU A 219 -23.66 -4.86 11.77
CA LEU A 219 -22.68 -5.94 11.62
C LEU A 219 -21.23 -5.42 11.53
N LEU A 220 -21.01 -4.27 10.89
CA LEU A 220 -19.70 -3.63 10.83
C LEU A 220 -19.28 -3.10 12.20
N ASP A 221 -20.18 -2.45 12.92
CA ASP A 221 -19.92 -1.96 14.28
C ASP A 221 -19.56 -3.12 15.22
N LEU A 222 -20.27 -4.25 15.12
CA LEU A 222 -19.92 -5.48 15.86
C LEU A 222 -18.51 -6.00 15.54
N LEU A 223 -18.00 -5.82 14.32
CA LEU A 223 -16.63 -6.21 13.98
C LEU A 223 -15.60 -5.22 14.54
N GLU A 224 -15.84 -3.92 14.40
CA GLU A 224 -14.97 -2.86 14.95
C GLU A 224 -14.87 -3.00 16.48
N ASP A 225 -16.00 -3.27 17.14
CA ASP A 225 -16.06 -3.56 18.58
C ASP A 225 -15.34 -4.86 18.94
N ALA A 226 -15.35 -5.88 18.08
CA ALA A 226 -14.60 -7.10 18.33
C ALA A 226 -13.08 -6.84 18.38
N TYR A 227 -12.57 -5.91 17.57
CA TYR A 227 -11.16 -5.55 17.56
C TYR A 227 -10.73 -4.79 18.82
N SER A 228 -11.56 -3.82 19.26
CA SER A 228 -11.28 -2.99 20.44
C SER A 228 -11.60 -3.70 21.76
N SER A 229 -12.75 -4.36 21.83
CA SER A 229 -13.37 -4.80 23.10
C SER A 229 -13.28 -6.30 23.37
N ALA A 230 -13.19 -7.18 22.36
CA ALA A 230 -13.19 -8.63 22.62
C ALA A 230 -11.97 -9.13 23.43
N ARG A 231 -10.93 -8.28 23.56
CA ARG A 231 -9.73 -8.55 24.35
C ARG A 231 -9.84 -8.14 25.81
N TYR A 232 -10.75 -7.23 26.15
CA TYR A 232 -10.75 -6.54 27.46
C TYR A 232 -12.12 -6.42 28.13
N SER A 233 -13.21 -6.54 27.37
CA SER A 233 -14.56 -6.31 27.90
C SER A 233 -15.40 -7.59 27.92
N HIS A 234 -16.01 -7.85 29.08
CA HIS A 234 -17.06 -8.87 29.24
C HIS A 234 -18.42 -8.43 28.65
N SER A 235 -18.55 -7.18 28.19
CA SER A 235 -19.80 -6.65 27.63
C SER A 235 -20.01 -6.96 26.16
N TYR A 236 -18.96 -7.35 25.43
CA TYR A 236 -19.09 -7.68 24.00
C TYR A 236 -19.92 -8.94 23.82
N LYS A 237 -21.00 -8.83 23.04
CA LYS A 237 -21.90 -9.93 22.73
C LYS A 237 -22.14 -9.96 21.23
N ILE A 238 -21.97 -11.14 20.65
CA ILE A 238 -22.34 -11.45 19.28
C ILE A 238 -23.05 -12.80 19.27
N THR A 239 -24.06 -12.94 18.43
CA THR A 239 -24.85 -14.15 18.26
C THR A 239 -24.27 -15.04 17.16
N ASP A 240 -24.60 -16.33 17.20
CA ASP A 240 -24.27 -17.26 16.11
C ASP A 240 -24.85 -16.79 14.76
N ARG A 241 -26.04 -16.16 14.77
CA ARG A 241 -26.70 -15.62 13.57
C ARG A 241 -25.90 -14.49 12.93
N GLU A 242 -25.43 -13.53 13.74
CA GLU A 242 -24.60 -12.42 13.24
C GLU A 242 -23.26 -12.94 12.70
N LEU A 243 -22.65 -13.92 13.39
CA LEU A 243 -21.44 -14.59 12.89
C LEU A 243 -21.68 -15.33 11.56
N ASP A 244 -22.85 -15.92 11.34
CA ASP A 244 -23.22 -16.54 10.06
C ASP A 244 -23.34 -15.50 8.94
N GLN A 245 -23.98 -14.36 9.21
CA GLN A 245 -24.09 -13.26 8.24
C GLN A 245 -22.69 -12.72 7.86
N LEU A 246 -21.84 -12.48 8.86
CA LEU A 246 -20.46 -12.06 8.64
C LEU A 246 -19.65 -13.11 7.86
N SER A 247 -19.85 -14.39 8.15
CA SER A 247 -19.16 -15.49 7.45
C SER A 247 -19.54 -15.57 5.97
N GLN A 248 -20.82 -15.36 5.64
CA GLN A 248 -21.29 -15.31 4.25
C GLN A 248 -20.66 -14.12 3.52
N LYS A 249 -20.69 -12.94 4.14
CA LYS A 249 -20.12 -11.70 3.57
C LYS A 249 -18.62 -11.81 3.35
N LEU A 250 -17.89 -12.34 4.33
CA LEU A 250 -16.46 -12.65 4.18
C LEU A 250 -16.21 -13.65 3.04
N GLY A 251 -17.09 -14.63 2.85
CA GLY A 251 -17.03 -15.57 1.73
C GLY A 251 -17.05 -14.87 0.37
N SER A 252 -17.99 -13.94 0.17
CA SER A 252 -18.09 -13.11 -1.03
C SER A 252 -16.87 -12.23 -1.20
N PHE A 253 -16.45 -11.52 -0.14
CA PHE A 253 -15.30 -10.63 -0.17
C PHE A 253 -14.01 -11.35 -0.62
N ILE A 254 -13.72 -12.53 -0.05
CA ILE A 254 -12.56 -13.34 -0.43
C ILE A 254 -12.63 -13.80 -1.89
N LYS A 255 -13.83 -14.10 -2.40
CA LYS A 255 -14.03 -14.51 -3.79
C LYS A 255 -13.76 -13.33 -4.73
N GLU A 256 -14.24 -12.15 -4.39
CA GLU A 256 -14.06 -10.94 -5.19
C GLU A 256 -12.60 -10.48 -5.23
N ILE A 257 -11.88 -10.52 -4.09
CA ILE A 257 -10.43 -10.24 -4.06
C ILE A 257 -9.67 -11.13 -5.06
N LYS A 258 -9.99 -12.43 -5.11
CA LYS A 258 -9.36 -13.36 -6.06
C LYS A 258 -9.73 -13.05 -7.51
N SER A 259 -10.98 -12.69 -7.77
CA SER A 259 -11.45 -12.32 -9.11
C SER A 259 -10.69 -11.09 -9.60
N LEU A 260 -10.68 -10.03 -8.80
CA LEU A 260 -10.00 -8.77 -9.10
C LEU A 260 -8.50 -8.97 -9.30
N PHE A 261 -7.86 -9.77 -8.45
CA PHE A 261 -6.44 -10.06 -8.62
C PHE A 261 -6.15 -10.76 -9.95
N ASN A 262 -6.96 -11.76 -10.33
CA ASN A 262 -6.77 -12.46 -11.61
C ASN A 262 -6.99 -11.52 -12.80
N GLU A 263 -7.93 -10.60 -12.69
CA GLU A 263 -8.23 -9.62 -13.75
C GLU A 263 -7.10 -8.61 -13.91
N GLU A 264 -6.58 -8.04 -12.81
CA GLU A 264 -5.39 -7.17 -12.85
C GLU A 264 -4.16 -7.93 -13.37
N LEU A 265 -4.03 -9.21 -13.02
CA LEU A 265 -2.96 -10.04 -13.52
C LEU A 265 -3.09 -10.32 -15.04
N SER A 266 -4.31 -10.44 -15.57
CA SER A 266 -4.57 -10.51 -17.01
C SER A 266 -4.20 -9.21 -17.73
N VAL A 267 -4.54 -8.04 -17.17
CA VAL A 267 -4.14 -6.73 -17.70
C VAL A 267 -2.60 -6.61 -17.80
N PHE A 268 -1.90 -7.11 -16.79
CA PHE A 268 -0.44 -7.16 -16.81
C PHE A 268 0.08 -8.03 -17.96
N MET A 269 -0.48 -9.22 -18.14
CA MET A 269 -0.09 -10.11 -19.24
C MET A 269 -0.36 -9.52 -20.62
N GLU A 270 -1.49 -8.86 -20.82
CA GLU A 270 -1.79 -8.18 -22.08
C GLU A 270 -0.79 -7.06 -22.38
N THR A 271 -0.39 -6.31 -21.34
CA THR A 271 0.63 -5.27 -21.46
C THR A 271 1.98 -5.86 -21.86
N ILE A 272 2.41 -6.95 -21.22
CA ILE A 272 3.64 -7.68 -21.57
C ILE A 272 3.60 -8.18 -23.02
N VAL A 273 2.50 -8.81 -23.44
CA VAL A 273 2.39 -9.37 -24.80
C VAL A 273 2.48 -8.26 -25.84
N HIS A 274 1.81 -7.12 -25.60
CA HIS A 274 1.89 -5.97 -26.49
C HIS A 274 3.33 -5.45 -26.62
N ASP A 275 4.08 -5.36 -25.51
CA ASP A 275 5.47 -4.90 -25.54
C ASP A 275 6.40 -5.86 -26.29
N ASN A 276 6.18 -7.17 -26.19
CA ASN A 276 6.96 -8.17 -26.93
C ASN A 276 6.66 -8.21 -28.43
N VAL A 277 5.44 -7.86 -28.85
CA VAL A 277 5.02 -7.85 -30.26
C VAL A 277 5.45 -6.56 -30.98
N ASN A 278 5.57 -5.45 -30.25
CA ASN A 278 6.01 -4.15 -30.78
C ASN A 278 7.32 -3.66 -30.11
N PRO A 279 8.47 -4.32 -30.38
CA PRO A 279 9.76 -3.92 -29.80
C PRO A 279 10.29 -2.56 -30.30
N SER A 280 9.66 -1.96 -31.31
CA SER A 280 10.08 -0.72 -32.01
C SER A 280 10.04 0.58 -31.18
N SER A 281 9.98 0.48 -29.85
CA SER A 281 10.14 1.64 -28.93
C SER A 281 11.38 1.54 -28.05
N GLU A 282 12.25 0.56 -28.29
CA GLU A 282 13.59 0.52 -27.70
C GLU A 282 14.54 1.42 -28.49
N HIS A 283 14.63 2.69 -28.09
CA HIS A 283 15.89 3.41 -28.26
C HIS A 283 16.80 2.98 -27.09
N PRO A 284 18.00 2.44 -27.35
CA PRO A 284 18.96 2.15 -26.31
C PRO A 284 19.30 3.45 -25.59
N LEU A 285 18.93 3.56 -24.32
CA LEU A 285 19.57 4.51 -23.43
C LEU A 285 20.99 3.99 -23.24
N GLU A 286 21.97 4.73 -23.74
CA GLU A 286 23.40 4.42 -23.63
C GLU A 286 23.75 4.01 -22.19
N GLU A 287 24.43 2.86 -22.05
CA GLU A 287 25.00 2.45 -20.77
C GLU A 287 26.03 3.50 -20.31
N PRO A 288 25.89 4.09 -19.11
CA PRO A 288 27.02 4.75 -18.51
C PRO A 288 27.97 3.67 -17.98
N THR A 289 29.10 3.55 -18.64
CA THR A 289 30.30 2.95 -18.08
C THR A 289 30.77 3.79 -16.88
N ASN A 290 31.26 3.09 -15.86
CA ASN A 290 31.96 3.55 -14.65
C ASN A 290 31.14 3.81 -13.36
N ASN A 291 31.33 2.87 -12.43
CA ASN A 291 31.78 3.07 -11.05
C ASN A 291 31.43 4.42 -10.41
N HIS A 292 30.27 4.49 -9.77
CA HIS A 292 30.10 5.32 -8.58
C HIS A 292 29.46 4.47 -7.49
N GLU A 293 30.23 4.20 -6.44
CA GLU A 293 29.71 3.78 -5.15
C GLU A 293 28.61 4.75 -4.74
N SER A 294 27.39 4.23 -4.61
CA SER A 294 26.26 4.95 -4.10
C SER A 294 26.47 5.19 -2.60
N ASP A 295 26.90 6.40 -2.25
CA ASP A 295 26.84 6.90 -0.87
C ASP A 295 25.37 6.97 -0.44
N TYR A 296 24.88 5.87 0.15
CA TYR A 296 23.68 5.90 0.95
C TYR A 296 24.00 6.70 2.22
N LEU A 297 23.36 7.85 2.43
CA LEU A 297 23.30 8.50 3.73
C LEU A 297 22.39 7.70 4.69
N VAL A 298 22.72 6.43 4.89
CA VAL A 298 22.29 5.64 6.03
C VAL A 298 23.34 5.90 7.10
N ARG A 299 22.94 6.23 8.34
CA ARG A 299 23.87 6.20 9.46
C ARG A 299 24.47 4.80 9.52
N LYS A 300 25.73 4.67 9.14
CA LYS A 300 26.42 3.39 9.16
C LYS A 300 26.69 3.06 10.63
N LEU A 301 25.85 2.19 11.18
CA LEU A 301 26.10 1.61 12.49
C LEU A 301 27.19 0.58 12.33
N GLU A 302 28.34 0.86 12.93
CA GLU A 302 29.47 -0.07 12.95
C GLU A 302 29.31 -0.99 14.16
N PHE A 303 29.37 -2.29 13.90
CA PHE A 303 29.39 -3.34 14.92
C PHE A 303 30.67 -4.14 14.72
N ASP A 304 31.30 -4.59 15.79
CA ASP A 304 32.55 -5.35 15.72
C ASP A 304 32.33 -6.70 15.04
N ASN A 305 31.12 -7.26 15.11
CA ASN A 305 30.76 -8.50 14.45
C ASN A 305 29.23 -8.70 14.30
N PRO A 306 28.78 -9.65 13.45
CA PRO A 306 27.35 -9.92 13.25
C PRO A 306 26.60 -10.41 14.51
N PHE A 307 27.31 -11.02 15.47
CA PHE A 307 26.70 -11.50 16.70
C PHE A 307 26.31 -10.32 17.61
N GLU A 308 27.17 -9.32 17.73
CA GLU A 308 26.89 -8.07 18.43
C GLU A 308 25.69 -7.33 17.81
N MET A 309 25.65 -7.21 16.48
CA MET A 309 24.51 -6.62 15.76
C MET A 309 23.18 -7.34 16.11
N LEU A 310 23.19 -8.68 16.15
CA LEU A 310 22.01 -9.47 16.49
C LEU A 310 21.61 -9.32 17.97
N CYS A 311 22.59 -9.26 18.87
CA CYS A 311 22.36 -8.99 20.29
C CYS A 311 21.75 -7.60 20.50
N MET A 312 22.20 -6.61 19.74
CA MET A 312 21.71 -5.24 19.82
C MET A 312 20.28 -5.10 19.24
N ALA A 313 20.02 -5.73 18.09
CA ALA A 313 18.68 -5.78 17.49
C ALA A 313 17.66 -6.48 18.41
N LYS A 314 18.05 -7.58 19.05
CA LYS A 314 17.22 -8.28 20.03
C LYS A 314 16.93 -7.39 21.24
N SER A 315 17.93 -6.68 21.75
CA SER A 315 17.79 -5.77 22.88
C SER A 315 16.84 -4.61 22.60
N LEU A 316 16.91 -4.01 21.40
CA LEU A 316 15.97 -2.97 20.94
C LEU A 316 14.54 -3.48 20.82
N MET A 317 14.34 -4.70 20.32
CA MET A 317 13.00 -5.31 20.24
C MET A 317 12.41 -5.56 21.63
N VAL A 318 13.22 -6.06 22.58
CA VAL A 318 12.77 -6.28 23.96
C VAL A 318 12.41 -4.95 24.61
N LEU A 319 13.24 -3.91 24.47
CA LEU A 319 12.96 -2.56 24.96
C LEU A 319 11.62 -2.04 24.41
N SER A 320 11.41 -2.15 23.10
CA SER A 320 10.19 -1.71 22.43
C SER A 320 8.95 -2.43 22.96
N VAL A 321 9.05 -3.74 23.22
CA VAL A 321 7.94 -4.54 23.77
C VAL A 321 7.67 -4.18 25.23
N THR A 322 8.71 -3.94 26.04
CA THR A 322 8.53 -3.53 27.45
C THR A 322 7.99 -2.12 27.60
N CYS A 323 8.37 -1.18 26.73
CA CYS A 323 7.84 0.20 26.76
C CYS A 323 6.39 0.34 26.27
N LEU A 324 5.82 -0.71 25.66
CA LEU A 324 4.41 -0.76 25.23
C LEU A 324 3.47 -1.33 26.31
N GLN A 325 4.00 -1.64 27.50
CA GLN A 325 3.21 -2.16 28.62
C GLN A 325 3.19 -1.11 29.72
N ASP A 326 2.03 -0.49 29.96
CA ASP A 326 1.86 0.68 30.85
C ASP A 326 2.27 0.45 32.32
N ASP A 327 2.53 -0.80 32.74
CA ASP A 327 2.79 -1.17 34.14
C ASP A 327 4.10 -1.97 34.37
N VAL A 328 5.03 -2.00 33.41
CA VAL A 328 6.30 -2.74 33.56
C VAL A 328 7.48 -1.78 33.59
N ALA A 329 8.13 -1.63 34.76
CA ALA A 329 9.40 -0.94 34.85
C ALA A 329 10.41 -1.61 33.89
N PRO A 330 11.16 -0.84 33.07
CA PRO A 330 12.08 -1.42 32.09
C PRO A 330 13.04 -2.35 32.84
N PRO A 331 13.22 -3.60 32.38
CA PRO A 331 13.99 -4.59 33.12
C PRO A 331 15.44 -4.14 33.23
N ILE A 332 15.81 -3.62 34.41
CA ILE A 332 17.16 -3.08 34.66
C ILE A 332 18.21 -4.21 34.62
N GLN A 333 17.81 -5.46 34.88
CA GLN A 333 18.60 -6.65 34.61
C GLN A 333 17.67 -7.84 34.30
N MET A 334 17.49 -8.16 33.02
CA MET A 334 17.01 -9.47 32.62
C MET A 334 18.19 -10.36 32.26
N ASN A 335 18.29 -11.52 32.89
CA ASN A 335 19.25 -12.56 32.54
C ASN A 335 19.12 -12.87 31.04
N GLY A 336 20.11 -12.45 30.24
CA GLY A 336 20.16 -12.68 28.79
C GLY A 336 20.43 -11.47 27.90
N PHE A 337 20.69 -10.28 28.46
CA PHE A 337 21.28 -9.17 27.70
C PHE A 337 22.80 -9.36 27.58
N HIS A 338 23.35 -9.19 26.38
CA HIS A 338 24.80 -9.14 26.14
C HIS A 338 25.35 -7.69 26.10
N CYS A 339 24.48 -6.67 26.13
CA CYS A 339 24.86 -5.26 26.06
C CYS A 339 24.16 -4.46 27.17
N ASP A 340 24.79 -3.38 27.63
CA ASP A 340 24.27 -2.50 28.68
C ASP A 340 22.99 -1.78 28.18
N ILE A 341 21.98 -1.64 29.06
CA ILE A 341 20.73 -0.95 28.72
C ILE A 341 20.97 0.50 28.28
N MET A 342 22.02 1.15 28.79
CA MET A 342 22.41 2.51 28.40
C MET A 342 22.98 2.56 26.98
N GLU A 343 23.69 1.52 26.52
CA GLU A 343 24.18 1.41 25.15
C GLU A 343 23.01 1.21 24.17
N VAL A 344 22.05 0.37 24.54
CA VAL A 344 20.83 0.12 23.76
C VAL A 344 19.98 1.39 23.65
N LEU A 345 19.86 2.16 24.73
CA LEU A 345 19.14 3.43 24.75
C LEU A 345 19.87 4.52 23.93
N HIS A 346 21.19 4.61 24.01
CA HIS A 346 21.96 5.53 23.15
C HIS A 346 21.78 5.19 21.67
N LEU A 347 21.83 3.91 21.30
CA LEU A 347 21.59 3.50 19.93
C LEU A 347 20.15 3.80 19.49
N ALA A 348 19.16 3.58 20.37
CA ALA A 348 17.78 3.96 20.09
C ALA A 348 17.65 5.47 19.83
N ILE A 349 18.34 6.31 20.61
CA ILE A 349 18.42 7.77 20.41
C ILE A 349 19.13 8.11 19.10
N GLU A 350 20.19 7.40 18.71
CA GLU A 350 20.86 7.58 17.43
C GLU A 350 20.01 7.17 16.22
N LEU A 351 19.08 6.23 16.42
CA LEU A 351 18.09 5.82 15.43
C LEU A 351 16.89 6.77 15.36
N LEU A 352 16.65 7.59 16.39
CA LEU A 352 15.64 8.64 16.34
C LEU A 352 16.07 9.72 15.32
N PRO A 353 15.14 10.23 14.49
CA PRO A 353 15.45 11.32 13.58
C PRO A 353 15.97 12.53 14.37
N LEU A 354 17.04 13.16 13.87
CA LEU A 354 17.78 14.28 14.50
C LEU A 354 16.93 15.51 14.88
N LYS A 355 15.65 15.53 14.54
CA LYS A 355 14.69 16.57 14.95
C LYS A 355 13.39 15.89 15.35
N GLU A 356 13.04 16.06 16.62
CA GLU A 356 11.69 15.82 17.11
C GLU A 356 10.70 16.60 16.25
N THR A 357 9.77 15.90 15.63
CA THR A 357 8.44 16.45 15.38
C THR A 357 7.57 15.83 16.47
N SER A 358 7.34 16.61 17.54
CA SER A 358 6.32 16.27 18.53
C SER A 358 4.95 16.16 17.83
N PRO A 359 4.09 15.27 18.35
CA PRO A 359 3.35 14.27 17.57
C PRO A 359 2.18 14.80 16.74
#